data_AF-A0A1G6BXQ9-F1
#
_entry.id   AF-A0A1G6BXQ9-F1
#
_cell.length_a   1.000
_cell.length_b   1.000
_cell.length_c   1.000
_cell.angle_alpha   90.00
_cell.angle_beta   90.00
_cell.angle_gamma   90.00
#
_symmetry.space_group_name_H-M   'P 1'
#
loop_
_entity.id
_entity.type
_entity.pdbx_description
1 polymer ?
#
loop_
_entity_poly.entity_id
_entity_poly.type
_entity_poly.pdbx_seq_one_letter_code
_entity_poly.pdbx_strand_id
1 'polypeptide(L)'
;MEFFYEKTMKLSLLTLMALGLAACGNSKTDSSDTSTSSSSDTVSVSVSDDSVEVSDKAGTSVNLDDTVDVEASDGEGNSADVNSEGINATDGTASVSVNEDGSISVNDGNGTSINIGQ
;
A
#
# COMPACT_ATOMS: atom_id res chain seq x y z
N MET A 1 -30.42 -1.51 -13.60
CA MET A 1 -29.83 -2.60 -12.79
C MET A 1 -28.55 -2.07 -12.17
N GLU A 2 -28.66 -1.05 -11.32
CA GLU A 2 -27.51 -0.22 -10.89
C GLU A 2 -27.32 -0.24 -9.37
N PHE A 3 -27.44 -1.41 -8.74
CA PHE A 3 -27.28 -1.51 -7.28
C PHE A 3 -26.35 -2.62 -6.81
N PHE A 4 -25.59 -3.23 -7.72
CA PHE A 4 -24.75 -4.39 -7.37
C PHE A 4 -23.24 -4.16 -7.47
N TYR A 5 -22.75 -3.01 -7.94
CA TYR A 5 -21.31 -2.83 -8.13
C TYR A 5 -20.58 -2.17 -6.95
N GLU A 6 -21.29 -1.43 -6.10
CA GLU A 6 -20.65 -0.69 -4.99
C GLU A 6 -20.50 -1.52 -3.69
N LYS A 7 -21.15 -2.69 -3.63
CA LYS A 7 -21.25 -3.50 -2.41
C LYS A 7 -20.20 -4.61 -2.30
N THR A 8 -19.57 -4.98 -3.41
CA THR A 8 -18.56 -6.06 -3.46
C THR A 8 -17.16 -5.59 -3.08
N MET A 9 -16.84 -4.30 -3.23
CA MET A 9 -15.50 -3.79 -2.89
C MET A 9 -15.31 -3.58 -1.38
N LYS A 10 -16.39 -3.22 -0.65
CA LYS A 10 -16.34 -3.01 0.81
C LYS A 10 -16.33 -4.31 1.63
N LEU A 11 -16.70 -5.45 1.02
CA LEU A 11 -16.77 -6.73 1.74
C LEU A 11 -15.39 -7.39 1.90
N SER A 12 -14.41 -7.00 1.07
CA SER A 12 -13.04 -7.51 1.15
C SER A 12 -12.27 -6.92 2.34
N LEU A 13 -12.36 -5.61 2.58
CA LEU A 13 -11.64 -4.94 3.68
C LEU A 13 -12.09 -5.43 5.07
N LEU A 14 -13.40 -5.68 5.27
CA LEU A 14 -13.92 -6.19 6.55
C LEU A 14 -13.43 -7.62 6.87
N THR A 15 -13.14 -8.42 5.83
CA THR A 15 -12.72 -9.81 6.00
C THR A 15 -11.27 -9.89 6.47
N LEU A 16 -10.42 -8.93 6.07
CA LEU A 16 -9.02 -8.87 6.48
C LEU A 16 -8.86 -8.49 7.97
N MET A 17 -9.74 -7.62 8.51
CA MET A 17 -9.73 -7.25 9.93
C MET A 17 -10.22 -8.36 10.88
N ALA A 18 -10.99 -9.34 10.40
CA ALA A 18 -11.57 -10.38 11.26
C ALA A 18 -10.59 -11.54 11.60
N LEU A 19 -9.48 -11.67 10.88
CA LEU A 19 -8.53 -12.79 11.06
C LEU A 19 -7.52 -12.59 12.20
N GLY A 20 -7.51 -11.43 12.88
CA GLY A 20 -6.49 -11.09 13.90
C GLY A 20 -6.86 -11.34 15.37
N LEU A 21 -8.11 -11.65 15.73
CA LEU A 21 -8.55 -11.62 17.14
C LEU A 21 -8.63 -12.98 17.85
N ALA A 22 -8.14 -14.06 17.25
CA ALA A 22 -8.19 -15.40 17.85
C ALA A 22 -6.82 -15.85 18.43
N ALA A 23 -6.17 -14.99 19.22
CA ALA A 23 -5.07 -15.40 20.08
C ALA A 23 -5.24 -14.78 21.49
N CYS A 24 -5.80 -15.59 22.39
CA CYS A 24 -5.63 -15.67 23.85
C CYS A 24 -4.47 -14.80 24.43
N GLY A 25 -4.57 -14.06 25.54
CA GLY A 25 -5.60 -13.95 26.57
C GLY A 25 -5.08 -13.10 27.74
N ASN A 26 -6.01 -12.39 28.39
CA ASN A 26 -6.01 -12.03 29.81
C ASN A 26 -4.82 -11.26 30.43
N SER A 27 -4.83 -9.92 30.36
CA SER A 27 -4.52 -9.05 31.51
C SER A 27 -5.01 -7.62 31.26
N LYS A 28 -5.69 -7.05 32.27
CA LYS A 28 -5.90 -5.61 32.41
C LYS A 28 -4.56 -4.89 32.26
N THR A 29 -4.51 -3.82 31.46
CA THR A 29 -3.78 -2.56 31.73
C THR A 29 -4.27 -1.50 30.72
N ASP A 30 -4.79 -0.38 31.23
CA ASP A 30 -4.86 0.88 30.51
C ASP A 30 -3.42 1.31 30.19
N SER A 31 -3.05 1.38 28.91
CA SER A 31 -1.88 2.12 28.43
C SER A 31 -1.99 2.37 26.93
N SER A 32 -1.70 3.60 26.54
CA SER A 32 -1.49 4.08 25.18
C SER A 32 -0.25 3.42 24.55
N ASP A 33 -0.34 2.13 24.25
CA ASP A 33 0.80 1.34 23.76
C ASP A 33 0.71 1.12 22.25
N THR A 34 1.54 1.86 21.51
CA THR A 34 2.00 1.51 20.16
C THR A 34 2.35 0.03 20.13
N SER A 35 1.52 -0.76 19.46
CA SER A 35 1.62 -2.22 19.49
C SER A 35 2.71 -2.70 18.54
N THR A 36 3.98 -2.61 18.93
CA THR A 36 5.07 -3.35 18.27
C THR A 36 5.11 -4.78 18.79
N SER A 37 4.46 -5.69 18.05
CA SER A 37 4.51 -7.12 18.31
C SER A 37 5.82 -7.69 17.77
N SER A 38 6.74 -8.10 18.65
CA SER A 38 8.00 -8.73 18.25
C SER A 38 7.87 -10.26 18.21
N SER A 39 7.96 -10.82 17.01
CA SER A 39 8.42 -12.19 16.76
C SER A 39 9.35 -12.16 15.54
N SER A 40 10.34 -13.04 15.49
CA SER A 40 11.37 -13.10 14.45
C SER A 40 10.77 -12.94 13.05
N ASP A 41 11.36 -12.07 12.22
CA ASP A 41 10.75 -11.42 11.04
C ASP A 41 9.70 -10.38 11.43
N THR A 42 10.18 -9.35 12.14
CA THR A 42 9.33 -8.30 12.70
C THR A 42 8.85 -7.35 11.61
N VAL A 43 7.61 -7.55 11.17
CA VAL A 43 6.82 -6.47 10.55
C VAL A 43 6.57 -5.40 11.62
N SER A 44 6.89 -4.16 11.28
CA SER A 44 6.64 -2.96 12.08
C SER A 44 5.40 -2.26 11.50
N VAL A 45 4.53 -1.79 12.39
CA VAL A 45 3.37 -0.98 12.01
C VAL A 45 3.46 0.33 12.77
N SER A 46 3.45 1.43 12.03
CA SER A 46 3.40 2.80 12.56
C SER A 46 2.08 3.43 12.13
N VAL A 47 1.38 4.04 13.09
CA VAL A 47 0.12 4.74 12.85
C VAL A 47 0.26 6.13 13.44
N SER A 48 0.02 7.13 12.60
CA SER A 48 -0.08 8.54 12.99
C SER A 48 -1.49 9.06 12.68
N ASP A 49 -1.77 10.32 13.00
CA ASP A 49 -3.09 10.92 12.72
C ASP A 49 -3.40 10.95 11.22
N ASP A 50 -2.37 11.09 10.39
CA ASP A 50 -2.49 11.33 8.94
C ASP A 50 -1.87 10.20 8.11
N SER A 51 -1.29 9.15 8.72
CA SER A 51 -0.67 8.07 7.95
C SER A 51 -0.62 6.71 8.66
N VAL A 52 -0.54 5.65 7.85
CA VAL A 52 -0.30 4.28 8.28
C VAL A 52 0.85 3.71 7.45
N GLU A 53 1.91 3.32 8.13
CA GLU A 53 3.07 2.66 7.52
C GLU A 53 3.19 1.23 8.06
N VAL A 54 3.37 0.27 7.16
CA VAL A 54 3.72 -1.11 7.47
C VAL A 54 5.03 -1.41 6.78
N SER A 55 6.05 -1.83 7.52
CA SER A 55 7.35 -2.16 6.95
C SER A 55 7.97 -3.39 7.59
N ASP A 56 8.78 -4.13 6.84
CA ASP A 56 9.57 -5.24 7.38
C ASP A 56 11.06 -4.86 7.48
N LYS A 57 11.87 -5.79 7.99
CA LYS A 57 13.33 -5.60 8.09
C LYS A 57 14.07 -5.78 6.76
N ALA A 58 13.45 -6.40 5.77
CA ALA A 58 14.03 -6.59 4.44
C ALA A 58 13.97 -5.29 3.62
N GLY A 59 13.12 -4.35 4.01
CA GLY A 59 12.93 -3.07 3.33
C GLY A 59 11.61 -2.99 2.57
N THR A 60 10.79 -4.05 2.62
CA THR A 60 9.42 -4.00 2.10
C THR A 60 8.64 -3.01 2.94
N SER A 61 7.92 -2.10 2.30
CA SER A 61 7.04 -1.15 2.98
C SER A 61 5.77 -0.88 2.20
N VAL A 62 4.72 -0.52 2.93
CA VAL A 62 3.50 0.07 2.40
C VAL A 62 3.14 1.27 3.27
N ASN A 63 3.00 2.43 2.67
CA ASN A 63 2.56 3.66 3.32
C ASN A 63 1.22 4.10 2.73
N LEU A 64 0.31 4.52 3.59
CA LEU A 64 -0.95 5.15 3.23
C LEU A 64 -1.04 6.47 3.98
N ASP A 65 -1.36 7.56 3.30
CA ASP A 65 -1.61 8.85 3.94
C ASP A 65 -3.08 9.30 3.85
N ASP A 66 -3.38 10.42 4.49
CA ASP A 66 -4.70 11.04 4.57
C ASP A 66 -5.21 11.58 3.23
N THR A 67 -4.31 11.76 2.25
CA THR A 67 -4.65 12.13 0.88
C THR A 67 -5.05 10.94 0.01
N VAL A 68 -5.11 9.73 0.59
CA VAL A 68 -5.36 8.47 -0.12
C VAL A 68 -4.20 8.12 -1.06
N ASP A 69 -3.03 8.70 -0.84
CA ASP A 69 -1.83 8.30 -1.56
C ASP A 69 -1.34 6.98 -0.95
N VAL A 70 -1.02 6.03 -1.82
CA VAL A 70 -0.56 4.69 -1.44
C VAL A 70 0.78 4.47 -2.11
N GLU A 71 1.79 4.23 -1.30
CA GLU A 71 3.13 3.88 -1.76
C GLU A 71 3.49 2.49 -1.26
N ALA A 72 3.99 1.64 -2.15
CA ALA A 72 4.50 0.32 -1.81
C ALA A 72 5.90 0.13 -2.41
N SER A 73 6.80 -0.46 -1.65
CA SER A 73 8.17 -0.76 -2.05
C SER A 73 8.55 -2.16 -1.56
N ASP A 74 9.36 -2.89 -2.32
CA ASP A 74 9.95 -4.16 -1.88
C ASP A 74 11.35 -4.01 -1.28
N GLY A 75 11.89 -2.79 -1.23
CA GLY A 75 13.25 -2.53 -0.77
C GLY A 75 14.36 -2.97 -1.73
N GLU A 76 14.01 -3.57 -2.88
CA GLU A 76 14.93 -4.05 -3.91
C GLU A 76 14.87 -3.19 -5.19
N GLY A 77 14.15 -2.06 -5.13
CA GLY A 77 14.03 -1.08 -6.21
C GLY A 77 12.72 -1.18 -6.98
N ASN A 78 11.88 -2.19 -6.69
CA ASN A 78 10.53 -2.25 -7.23
C ASN A 78 9.62 -1.44 -6.31
N SER A 79 8.81 -0.57 -6.91
CA SER A 79 7.84 0.21 -6.16
C SER A 79 6.63 0.55 -7.01
N ALA A 80 5.53 0.85 -6.35
CA ALA A 80 4.35 1.42 -6.96
C ALA A 80 3.78 2.51 -6.06
N ASP A 81 3.34 3.58 -6.69
CA ASP A 81 2.71 4.73 -6.06
C ASP A 81 1.39 5.03 -6.77
N VAL A 82 0.38 5.35 -5.99
CA VAL A 82 -0.93 5.81 -6.45
C VAL A 82 -1.21 7.09 -5.71
N ASN A 83 -1.41 8.18 -6.45
CA ASN A 83 -1.69 9.48 -5.87
C ASN A 83 -2.63 10.30 -6.77
N SER A 84 -2.87 11.55 -6.39
CA SER A 84 -3.71 12.47 -7.17
C SER A 84 -3.21 12.74 -8.61
N GLU A 85 -1.92 12.57 -8.89
CA GLU A 85 -1.32 12.75 -10.22
C GLU A 85 -1.46 11.50 -11.09
N GLY A 86 -1.75 10.34 -10.49
CA GLY A 86 -2.02 9.10 -11.19
C GLY A 86 -1.46 7.86 -10.51
N ILE A 87 -0.98 6.92 -11.32
CA ILE A 87 -0.37 5.66 -10.87
C ILE A 87 1.00 5.57 -11.50
N ASN A 88 2.01 5.25 -10.73
CA ASN A 88 3.33 4.91 -11.24
C ASN A 88 3.82 3.61 -10.63
N ALA A 89 4.52 2.80 -11.43
CA ALA A 89 5.10 1.54 -11.02
C ALA A 89 6.45 1.37 -11.70
N THR A 90 7.42 0.83 -10.98
CA THR A 90 8.78 0.61 -11.45
C THR A 90 9.30 -0.73 -10.93
N ASP A 91 10.17 -1.38 -11.71
CA ASP A 91 10.97 -2.52 -11.28
C ASP A 91 12.45 -2.15 -11.02
N GLY A 92 12.69 -0.86 -10.81
CA GLY A 92 14.02 -0.27 -10.69
C GLY A 92 14.73 -0.05 -12.02
N THR A 93 14.25 -0.64 -13.13
CA THR A 93 14.81 -0.48 -14.46
C THR A 93 13.81 0.08 -15.47
N ALA A 94 12.65 -0.54 -15.56
CA ALA A 94 11.52 -0.16 -16.38
C ALA A 94 10.44 0.50 -15.52
N SER A 95 9.62 1.34 -16.14
CA SER A 95 8.53 2.01 -15.44
C SER A 95 7.28 2.13 -16.31
N VAL A 96 6.13 2.16 -15.65
CA VAL A 96 4.83 2.46 -16.25
C VAL A 96 4.18 3.54 -15.40
N SER A 97 3.71 4.59 -16.06
CA SER A 97 2.95 5.66 -15.41
C SER A 97 1.65 5.87 -16.16
N VAL A 98 0.54 6.00 -15.42
CA VAL A 98 -0.78 6.40 -15.92
C VAL A 98 -1.10 7.71 -15.23
N ASN A 99 -1.17 8.80 -15.99
CA ASN A 99 -1.45 10.13 -15.44
C ASN A 99 -2.96 10.31 -15.19
N GLU A 100 -3.31 11.33 -14.41
CA GLU A 100 -4.71 11.71 -14.13
C GLU A 100 -5.56 11.91 -15.41
N ASP A 101 -4.95 12.45 -16.47
CA ASP A 101 -5.61 12.68 -17.76
C ASP A 101 -5.83 11.40 -18.58
N GLY A 102 -5.39 10.24 -18.07
CA GLY A 102 -5.48 8.94 -18.71
C GLY A 102 -4.37 8.66 -19.73
N SER A 103 -3.41 9.58 -19.91
CA SER A 103 -2.22 9.30 -20.72
C SER A 103 -1.31 8.28 -20.03
N ILE A 104 -0.64 7.47 -20.84
CA ILE A 104 0.19 6.37 -20.36
C ILE A 104 1.61 6.54 -20.90
N SER A 105 2.60 6.48 -20.01
CA SER A 105 4.01 6.42 -20.34
C SER A 105 4.58 5.06 -19.93
N VAL A 106 5.33 4.43 -20.82
CA VAL A 106 6.04 3.17 -20.57
C VAL A 106 7.49 3.35 -20.95
N ASN A 107 8.40 3.07 -20.04
CA ASN A 107 9.84 3.02 -20.28
C ASN A 107 10.34 1.59 -20.06
N ASP A 108 11.08 1.03 -21.02
CA ASP A 108 11.56 -0.35 -20.95
C ASP A 108 12.91 -0.51 -20.21
N GLY A 109 13.46 0.59 -19.68
CA GLY A 109 14.76 0.60 -18.99
C GLY A 109 15.98 0.45 -19.89
N ASN A 110 15.77 0.25 -21.19
CA ASN A 110 16.81 0.08 -22.21
C ASN A 110 16.86 1.27 -23.19
N GLY A 111 16.17 2.36 -22.85
CA GLY A 111 16.13 3.61 -23.62
C GLY A 111 14.99 3.69 -24.63
N THR A 112 14.07 2.72 -24.65
CA THR A 112 12.82 2.83 -25.41
C THR A 112 11.73 3.39 -24.50
N SER A 113 10.99 4.39 -24.97
CA SER A 113 9.81 4.88 -24.28
C SER A 113 8.63 5.03 -25.23
N ILE A 114 7.44 4.62 -24.76
CA ILE A 114 6.18 4.70 -25.48
C ILE A 114 5.26 5.62 -24.69
N ASN A 115 4.66 6.59 -25.38
CA ASN A 115 3.65 7.47 -24.80
C ASN A 115 2.34 7.30 -25.57
N ILE A 116 1.24 7.08 -24.85
CA ILE A 116 -0.11 6.85 -25.39
C ILE A 116 -1.05 7.91 -24.83
N GLY A 117 -1.94 8.45 -25.66
CA GLY A 117 -2.99 9.39 -25.21
C GLY A 117 -2.57 10.86 -25.18
N GLN A 118 -1.55 11.23 -25.97
CA GLN A 118 -1.21 12.64 -26.24
C GLN A 118 -2.17 13.29 -27.24
#